data_AF-A0A6I9YP57-F1
#
_entry.id   AF-A0A6I9YP57-F1
#
_cell.length_a   1.000
_cell.length_b   1.000
_cell.length_c   1.000
_cell.angle_alpha   90.00
_cell.angle_beta   90.00
_cell.angle_gamma   90.00
#
_symmetry.space_group_name_H-M   'P 1'
#
loop_
_entity.id
_entity.type
_entity.pdbx_description
1 polymer ?
#
loop_
_entity_poly.entity_id
_entity_poly.type
_entity_poly.pdbx_seq_one_letter_code
_entity_poly.pdbx_strand_id
1 'polypeptide(L)'
;MGLLTEICPLEFCRLSVEEWELECPVTVENGNFGEKGRDAGHSALEMVRESDPGDPNKDMVVQLIDDFKISGMNGIHVCMVFEVLGHHLLKWIIKSSYQGLPIHCVKSIIQQVLQGLDYLHSKCKIIHTDIKPENILMCVDDTYVRRMAAEATEWQKAGAPPPSGSA
;
A
#
# COMPACT_ATOMS: atom_id res chain seq x y z
N MET A 1 15.02 2.91 -29.14
CA MET A 1 15.80 3.17 -27.90
C MET A 1 15.11 4.15 -26.93
N GLY A 2 13.86 4.60 -27.16
CA GLY A 2 13.25 5.70 -26.40
C GLY A 2 12.12 5.34 -25.42
N LEU A 3 12.04 4.11 -24.89
CA LEU A 3 10.96 3.72 -23.94
C LEU A 3 11.48 3.26 -22.56
N LEU A 4 12.79 3.08 -22.39
CA LEU A 4 13.37 2.56 -21.13
C LEU A 4 14.01 3.64 -20.26
N THR A 5 14.20 4.86 -20.78
CA THR A 5 14.82 5.98 -20.04
C THR A 5 13.83 6.77 -19.19
N GLU A 6 12.52 6.53 -19.32
CA GLU A 6 11.49 7.11 -18.43
C GLU A 6 11.12 6.19 -17.26
N ILE A 7 11.76 5.01 -17.14
CA ILE A 7 11.55 4.07 -16.01
C ILE A 7 12.45 4.42 -14.82
N CYS A 8 12.67 5.72 -14.61
CA CYS A 8 13.46 6.26 -13.51
C CYS A 8 12.58 7.15 -12.62
N PRO A 9 11.50 6.59 -12.04
CA PRO A 9 11.17 6.93 -10.65
C PRO A 9 10.87 5.68 -9.79
N LEU A 10 11.28 4.48 -10.19
CA LEU A 10 11.12 3.25 -9.38
C LEU A 10 12.13 3.20 -8.21
N GLU A 11 12.38 4.32 -7.54
CA GLU A 11 13.29 4.35 -6.40
C GLU A 11 12.62 3.87 -5.12
N PHE A 12 11.28 3.92 -5.03
CA PHE A 12 10.57 3.50 -3.82
C PHE A 12 9.28 2.73 -4.13
N CYS A 13 9.05 1.62 -3.43
CA CYS A 13 7.78 0.89 -3.44
C CYS A 13 7.26 0.64 -2.03
N ARG A 14 5.96 0.36 -1.91
CA ARG A 14 5.29 -0.08 -0.69
C ARG A 14 4.61 -1.42 -0.95
N LEU A 15 4.66 -2.31 0.04
CA LEU A 15 3.77 -3.47 0.08
C LEU A 15 2.37 -3.00 0.48
N SER A 16 1.43 -3.12 -0.47
CA SER A 16 0.00 -2.92 -0.25
C SER A 16 -0.55 -4.05 0.56
N VAL A 17 -1.37 -3.72 1.55
CA VAL A 17 -2.10 -4.66 2.39
C VAL A 17 -3.56 -4.71 1.93
N GLU A 18 -3.79 -4.68 0.61
CA GLU A 18 -5.12 -4.87 0.05
C GLU A 18 -5.55 -6.34 0.23
N GLU A 19 -6.83 -6.56 0.55
CA GLU A 19 -7.49 -7.87 0.72
C GLU A 19 -7.44 -8.53 2.12
N TRP A 20 -7.37 -7.74 3.21
CA TRP A 20 -7.79 -8.24 4.54
C TRP A 20 -9.24 -7.84 4.82
N GLU A 21 -10.17 -8.36 4.01
CA GLU A 21 -11.60 -8.24 4.27
C GLU A 21 -11.93 -8.87 5.63
N LEU A 22 -12.09 -7.99 6.62
CA LEU A 22 -13.11 -7.98 7.68
C LEU A 22 -13.30 -9.17 8.63
N GLU A 23 -12.82 -10.38 8.36
CA GLU A 23 -12.93 -11.51 9.28
C GLU A 23 -11.84 -12.57 8.98
N CYS A 24 -10.62 -12.45 9.52
CA CYS A 24 -9.76 -13.62 9.68
C CYS A 24 -8.83 -13.47 10.89
N PRO A 25 -8.82 -14.45 11.81
CA PRO A 25 -7.90 -14.46 12.94
C PRO A 25 -6.50 -14.60 12.36
N VAL A 26 -5.72 -13.53 12.47
CA VAL A 26 -4.29 -13.51 12.09
C VAL A 26 -3.68 -14.77 12.71
N THR A 27 -3.20 -15.72 11.90
CA THR A 27 -2.48 -16.89 12.42
C THR A 27 -1.16 -16.40 12.99
N VAL A 28 -1.20 -16.01 14.26
CA VAL A 28 -0.06 -15.74 15.11
C VAL A 28 0.66 -17.07 15.32
N GLU A 29 1.82 -17.25 14.69
CA GLU A 29 2.72 -18.34 15.06
C GLU A 29 3.21 -18.12 16.49
N ASN A 30 2.58 -18.82 17.44
CA ASN A 30 3.08 -19.19 18.78
C ASN A 30 3.93 -18.14 19.52
N GLY A 31 3.53 -16.87 19.48
CA GLY A 31 4.03 -15.82 20.35
C GLY A 31 3.02 -15.58 21.47
N ASN A 32 3.42 -15.83 22.72
CA ASN A 32 2.59 -15.68 23.91
C ASN A 32 2.15 -14.22 24.08
N PHE A 33 1.08 -13.80 23.41
CA PHE A 33 0.46 -12.51 23.67
C PHE A 33 -0.32 -12.65 24.97
N GLY A 34 0.24 -12.10 26.05
CA GLY A 34 -0.47 -11.90 27.31
C GLY A 34 -1.80 -11.21 27.04
N GLU A 35 -2.76 -11.41 27.92
CA GLU A 35 -4.20 -11.13 27.81
C GLU A 35 -4.62 -9.71 27.34
N LYS A 36 -3.67 -8.80 27.07
CA LYS A 36 -3.90 -7.46 26.50
C LYS A 36 -4.33 -7.41 25.03
N GLY A 37 -4.16 -8.47 24.24
CA GLY A 37 -4.37 -8.42 22.77
C GLY A 37 -5.77 -8.76 22.28
N ARG A 38 -6.66 -9.20 23.18
CA ARG A 38 -8.03 -9.62 22.83
C ARG A 38 -9.08 -8.53 23.03
N ASP A 39 -8.79 -7.53 23.87
CA ASP A 39 -9.77 -6.52 24.29
C ASP A 39 -9.70 -5.21 23.48
N ALA A 40 -8.68 -5.04 22.65
CA ALA A 40 -8.59 -3.97 21.67
C ALA A 40 -8.46 -4.62 20.29
N GLY A 41 -9.54 -4.62 19.50
CA GLY A 41 -9.53 -5.16 18.15
C GLY A 41 -8.71 -4.26 17.23
N HIS A 42 -7.39 -4.32 17.33
CA HIS A 42 -6.49 -3.59 16.45
C HIS A 42 -6.51 -4.24 15.07
N SER A 43 -6.78 -3.46 14.03
CA SER A 43 -6.62 -3.93 12.66
C SER A 43 -5.14 -4.24 12.36
N ALA A 44 -4.87 -5.10 11.37
CA ALA A 44 -3.49 -5.38 10.95
C ALA A 44 -2.73 -4.10 10.54
N LEU A 45 -3.45 -3.12 9.99
CA LEU A 45 -2.93 -1.82 9.61
C LEU A 45 -2.51 -0.96 10.82
N GLU A 46 -3.27 -0.99 11.91
CA GLU A 46 -2.87 -0.37 13.18
C GLU A 46 -1.63 -1.05 13.76
N MET A 47 -1.57 -2.39 13.72
CA MET A 47 -0.38 -3.12 14.17
C MET A 47 0.87 -2.71 13.39
N VAL A 48 0.78 -2.55 12.07
CA VAL A 48 1.89 -2.07 11.23
C VAL A 48 2.36 -0.69 11.67
N ARG A 49 1.43 0.22 11.98
CA ARG A 49 1.74 1.59 12.41
C ARG A 49 2.37 1.65 13.80
N GLU A 50 1.93 0.80 14.73
CA GLU A 50 2.21 0.94 16.16
C GLU A 50 3.34 0.03 16.67
N SER A 51 3.67 -1.07 15.99
CA SER A 51 4.59 -2.10 16.51
C SER A 51 6.00 -1.58 16.80
N ASP A 52 6.60 -0.83 15.88
CA ASP A 52 7.89 -0.15 16.09
C ASP A 52 8.00 1.10 15.20
N PRO A 53 7.46 2.25 15.65
CA PRO A 53 7.43 3.48 14.84
C PRO A 53 8.80 4.05 14.51
N GLY A 54 9.87 3.60 15.18
CA GLY A 54 11.24 4.04 14.96
C GLY A 54 12.00 3.20 13.92
N ASP A 55 11.44 2.06 13.50
CA ASP A 55 12.06 1.20 12.49
C ASP A 55 11.88 1.80 11.08
N PRO A 56 12.95 2.11 10.34
CA PRO A 56 12.82 2.66 8.98
C PRO A 56 12.19 1.67 7.99
N ASN A 57 12.22 0.36 8.26
CA ASN A 57 11.62 -0.63 7.38
C ASN A 57 10.08 -0.58 7.38
N LYS A 58 9.47 0.06 8.39
CA LYS A 58 8.02 0.30 8.41
C LYS A 58 7.56 1.07 7.17
N ASP A 59 8.41 1.97 6.68
CA ASP A 59 8.13 2.81 5.52
C ASP A 59 8.17 2.00 4.23
N MET A 60 8.45 0.69 4.25
CA MET A 60 8.32 -0.18 3.07
C MET A 60 6.95 -0.89 3.00
N VAL A 61 6.07 -0.64 3.97
CA VAL A 61 4.69 -1.13 4.04
C VAL A 61 3.75 0.08 4.00
N VAL A 62 2.61 -0.04 3.32
CA VAL A 62 1.60 1.03 3.27
C VAL A 62 1.16 1.44 4.67
N GLN A 63 1.20 2.75 4.95
CA GLN A 63 0.81 3.30 6.25
C GLN A 63 -0.64 3.78 6.27
N LEU A 64 -1.42 3.30 7.25
CA LEU A 64 -2.73 3.85 7.59
C LEU A 64 -2.54 5.15 8.39
N ILE A 65 -2.91 6.28 7.78
CA ILE A 65 -2.80 7.61 8.37
C ILE A 65 -3.95 7.87 9.35
N ASP A 66 -5.17 7.53 8.93
CA ASP A 66 -6.39 7.79 9.70
C ASP A 66 -7.50 6.82 9.29
N ASP A 67 -8.47 6.60 10.17
CA ASP A 67 -9.69 5.88 9.88
C ASP A 67 -10.88 6.53 10.58
N PHE A 68 -12.04 6.53 9.92
CA PHE A 68 -13.25 7.11 10.48
C PHE A 68 -14.50 6.45 9.93
N LYS A 69 -15.64 6.71 10.57
CA LYS A 69 -16.93 6.13 10.23
C LYS A 69 -17.88 7.20 9.71
N ILE A 70 -18.45 6.97 8.53
CA ILE A 70 -19.48 7.83 7.93
C ILE A 70 -20.82 7.10 7.97
N SER A 71 -21.88 7.76 8.43
CA SER A 71 -23.25 7.24 8.34
C SER A 71 -23.89 7.67 7.02
N GLY A 72 -24.35 6.69 6.24
CA GLY A 72 -25.06 6.89 4.97
C GLY A 72 -26.41 6.19 4.94
N MET A 73 -27.12 6.31 3.82
CA MET A 73 -28.44 5.67 3.62
C MET A 73 -28.40 4.15 3.76
N ASN A 74 -27.22 3.54 3.50
CA ASN A 74 -27.01 2.09 3.54
C ASN A 74 -26.29 1.62 4.83
N GLY A 75 -26.20 2.47 5.85
CA GLY A 75 -25.56 2.14 7.12
C GLY A 75 -24.23 2.87 7.34
N ILE A 76 -23.41 2.31 8.20
CA ILE A 76 -22.12 2.89 8.58
C ILE A 76 -21.03 2.35 7.65
N HIS A 77 -20.31 3.27 7.02
CA HIS A 77 -19.16 2.98 6.16
C HIS A 77 -17.88 3.31 6.92
N VAL A 78 -16.93 2.38 6.95
CA VAL A 78 -15.57 2.62 7.45
C VAL A 78 -14.74 3.20 6.32
N CYS A 79 -14.11 4.34 6.56
CA CYS A 79 -13.23 5.03 5.63
C CYS A 79 -11.81 4.96 6.16
N MET A 80 -10.89 4.50 5.30
CA MET A 80 -9.46 4.40 5.61
C MET A 80 -8.68 5.41 4.78
N VAL A 81 -7.72 6.08 5.41
CA VAL A 81 -6.88 7.11 4.80
C VAL A 81 -5.44 6.63 4.77
N PHE A 82 -4.86 6.56 3.58
CA PHE A 82 -3.50 6.09 3.36
C PHE A 82 -2.63 7.19 2.74
N GLU A 83 -1.32 6.96 2.72
CA GLU A 83 -0.40 7.75 1.90
C GLU A 83 -0.74 7.61 0.40
N VAL A 84 -0.46 8.68 -0.38
CA VAL A 84 -0.69 8.65 -1.82
C VAL A 84 0.40 7.84 -2.50
N LEU A 85 0.01 6.77 -3.18
CA LEU A 85 0.90 5.91 -3.93
C LEU A 85 0.49 5.86 -5.40
N GLY A 86 1.43 5.45 -6.23
CA GLY A 86 1.23 5.24 -7.64
C GLY A 86 0.66 3.88 -7.96
N HIS A 87 0.87 3.49 -9.21
CA HIS A 87 0.38 2.23 -9.73
C HIS A 87 1.12 1.02 -9.14
N HIS A 88 0.40 -0.09 -9.05
CA HIS A 88 0.97 -1.39 -8.73
C HIS A 88 1.99 -1.84 -9.80
N LEU A 89 2.95 -2.68 -9.40
CA LEU A 89 4.05 -3.17 -10.22
C LEU A 89 3.56 -3.93 -11.46
N LEU A 90 2.44 -4.67 -11.38
CA LEU A 90 1.88 -5.34 -12.55
C LEU A 90 1.60 -4.38 -13.71
N LYS A 91 1.17 -3.14 -13.45
CA LYS A 91 0.93 -2.15 -14.52
C LYS A 91 2.21 -1.82 -15.30
N TRP A 92 3.35 -1.79 -14.61
CA TRP A 92 4.66 -1.57 -15.23
C TRP A 92 5.13 -2.78 -16.03
N ILE A 93 4.87 -4.00 -15.53
CA ILE A 93 5.14 -5.24 -16.27
C ILE A 93 4.34 -5.27 -17.57
N ILE A 94 3.05 -4.92 -17.54
CA ILE A 94 2.20 -4.82 -18.73
C ILE A 94 2.75 -3.77 -19.71
N LYS A 95 3.10 -2.57 -19.22
CA LYS A 95 3.72 -1.52 -20.05
C LYS A 95 5.03 -1.94 -20.71
N SER A 96 5.80 -2.80 -20.04
CA SER A 96 7.02 -3.40 -20.61
C SER A 96 6.75 -4.45 -21.69
N SER A 97 5.48 -4.71 -22.04
CA SER A 97 5.08 -5.83 -22.91
C SER A 97 5.62 -7.17 -22.42
N TYR A 98 5.60 -7.37 -21.10
CA TYR A 98 6.13 -8.55 -20.42
C TYR A 98 7.60 -8.88 -20.74
N GLN A 99 8.38 -7.91 -21.22
CA GLN A 99 9.83 -8.07 -21.45
C GLN A 99 10.64 -7.93 -20.15
N GLY A 100 9.98 -7.58 -19.05
CA GLY A 100 10.60 -7.39 -17.75
C GLY A 100 11.08 -5.95 -17.54
N LEU A 101 11.61 -5.71 -16.34
CA LEU A 101 12.15 -4.42 -15.91
C LEU A 101 13.68 -4.46 -15.92
N PRO A 102 14.36 -3.31 -16.00
CA PRO A 102 15.81 -3.25 -15.84
C PRO A 102 16.25 -3.91 -14.54
N ILE A 103 17.32 -4.72 -14.58
CA ILE A 103 17.75 -5.54 -13.44
C ILE A 103 18.07 -4.74 -12.17
N HIS A 104 18.54 -3.50 -12.32
CA HIS A 104 18.81 -2.63 -11.18
C HIS A 104 17.51 -2.20 -10.48
N CYS A 105 16.44 -1.90 -11.23
CA CYS A 105 15.12 -1.63 -10.68
C CYS A 105 14.58 -2.85 -9.94
N VAL A 106 14.68 -4.05 -10.53
CA VAL A 106 14.23 -5.30 -9.90
C VAL A 106 14.94 -5.52 -8.57
N LYS A 107 16.26 -5.34 -8.52
CA LYS A 107 17.04 -5.47 -7.28
C LYS A 107 16.55 -4.49 -6.21
N SER A 108 16.32 -3.23 -6.57
CA SER A 108 15.83 -2.19 -5.65
C SER A 108 14.44 -2.55 -5.11
N ILE A 109 13.50 -2.93 -5.99
CA ILE A 109 12.13 -3.29 -5.62
C ILE A 109 12.14 -4.49 -4.67
N ILE A 110 12.85 -5.57 -5.02
CA ILE A 110 12.89 -6.77 -4.17
C ILE A 110 13.56 -6.49 -2.83
N GLN A 111 14.60 -5.66 -2.79
CA GLN A 111 15.23 -5.26 -1.53
C GLN A 111 14.22 -4.56 -0.60
N GLN A 112 13.42 -3.64 -1.12
CA GLN A 112 12.41 -2.91 -0.34
C GLN A 112 11.25 -3.81 0.09
N VAL A 113 10.79 -4.71 -0.79
CA VAL A 113 9.80 -5.74 -0.43
C VAL A 113 10.31 -6.61 0.72
N LEU A 114 11.57 -7.04 0.69
CA LEU A 114 12.17 -7.83 1.77
C LEU A 114 12.31 -7.03 3.07
N GLN A 115 12.62 -5.74 3.00
CA GLN A 115 12.63 -4.86 4.17
C GLN A 115 11.24 -4.74 4.81
N GLY A 116 10.20 -4.53 4.00
CA GLY A 116 8.82 -4.48 4.48
C GLY A 116 8.37 -5.81 5.10
N LEU A 117 8.72 -6.94 4.47
CA LEU A 117 8.45 -8.28 5.02
C LEU A 117 9.21 -8.54 6.32
N ASP A 118 10.47 -8.12 6.43
CA ASP A 118 11.23 -8.23 7.67
C ASP A 118 10.57 -7.44 8.80
N TYR A 119 10.08 -6.23 8.52
CA TYR A 119 9.31 -5.45 9.50
C TYR A 119 8.00 -6.15 9.91
N LEU A 120 7.22 -6.65 8.94
CA LEU A 120 5.98 -7.38 9.19
C LEU A 120 6.21 -8.62 10.07
N HIS A 121 7.22 -9.42 9.78
CA HIS A 121 7.49 -10.66 10.52
C HIS A 121 8.18 -10.40 11.87
N SER A 122 9.22 -9.56 11.88
CA SER A 122 10.06 -9.38 13.06
C SER A 122 9.40 -8.48 14.11
N LYS A 123 8.72 -7.41 13.67
CA LYS A 123 8.11 -6.40 14.56
C LYS A 123 6.62 -6.62 14.73
N CYS A 124 5.87 -6.81 13.63
CA CYS A 124 4.40 -6.87 13.69
C CYS A 124 3.82 -8.25 13.96
N LYS A 125 4.60 -9.33 13.74
CA LYS A 125 4.13 -10.73 13.78
C LYS A 125 2.99 -11.02 12.79
N ILE A 126 3.04 -10.36 11.63
CA ILE A 126 2.05 -10.50 10.55
C ILE A 126 2.64 -11.27 9.39
N ILE A 127 1.90 -12.23 8.85
CA ILE A 127 2.22 -12.93 7.61
C ILE A 127 1.34 -12.36 6.50
N HIS A 128 1.91 -11.79 5.45
CA HIS A 128 1.14 -11.15 4.37
C HIS A 128 0.31 -12.14 3.53
N THR A 129 0.82 -13.36 3.31
CA THR A 129 0.24 -14.46 2.51
C THR A 129 0.06 -14.23 1.00
N ASP A 130 -0.14 -13.00 0.55
CA ASP A 130 -0.41 -12.69 -0.86
C ASP A 130 0.61 -11.72 -1.49
N ILE A 131 1.87 -12.13 -1.56
CA ILE A 131 2.92 -11.31 -2.19
C ILE A 131 2.90 -11.54 -3.71
N LYS A 132 2.38 -10.56 -4.44
CA LYS A 132 2.26 -10.55 -5.90
C LYS A 132 2.47 -9.12 -6.46
N PRO A 133 2.82 -8.95 -7.76
CA PRO A 133 3.06 -7.62 -8.35
C PRO A 133 1.91 -6.62 -8.25
N GLU A 134 0.69 -7.08 -8.04
CA GLU A 134 -0.52 -6.27 -7.80
C GLU A 134 -0.48 -5.60 -6.43
N ASN A 135 0.16 -6.24 -5.45
CA ASN A 135 0.27 -5.75 -4.07
C ASN A 135 1.58 -5.01 -3.80
N ILE A 136 2.33 -4.64 -4.85
CA ILE A 136 3.54 -3.80 -4.74
C ILE A 136 3.24 -2.48 -5.42
N LEU A 137 3.00 -1.43 -4.64
CA LEU A 137 2.68 -0.08 -5.13
C LEU A 137 3.95 0.74 -5.32
N MET A 138 4.09 1.40 -6.46
CA MET A 138 5.22 2.29 -6.70
C MET A 138 4.94 3.66 -6.08
N CYS A 139 5.94 4.28 -5.44
CA CYS A 139 5.81 5.65 -4.97
C CYS A 139 5.76 6.63 -6.15
N VAL A 140 5.16 7.79 -5.90
CA VAL A 140 5.04 8.90 -6.85
C VAL A 140 5.62 10.16 -6.25
N ASP A 141 6.15 11.03 -7.09
CA ASP A 141 6.67 12.31 -6.64
C ASP A 141 5.55 13.34 -6.39
N ASP A 142 5.90 14.42 -5.68
CA ASP A 142 4.99 15.53 -5.39
C ASP A 142 4.39 16.17 -6.64
N THR A 143 5.09 16.14 -7.78
CA THR A 143 4.60 16.74 -9.02
C THR A 143 3.43 15.92 -9.57
N TYR A 144 3.52 14.59 -9.50
CA TYR A 144 2.44 13.67 -9.85
C TYR A 144 1.23 13.86 -8.93
N VAL A 145 1.46 13.94 -7.61
CA VAL A 145 0.39 14.15 -6.61
C VAL A 145 -0.33 15.48 -6.86
N ARG A 146 0.41 16.57 -7.08
CA ARG A 146 -0.16 17.90 -7.39
C ARG A 146 -0.98 17.88 -8.67
N ARG A 147 -0.52 17.16 -9.69
CA ARG A 147 -1.27 17.01 -10.94
C ARG A 147 -2.59 16.28 -10.71
N MET A 148 -2.57 15.16 -9.99
CA MET A 148 -3.80 14.42 -9.65
C MET A 148 -4.78 15.30 -8.85
N ALA A 149 -4.29 16.07 -7.88
CA ALA A 149 -5.12 16.98 -7.10
C ALA A 149 -5.73 18.10 -7.97
N ALA A 150 -4.96 18.64 -8.93
CA ALA A 150 -5.46 19.64 -9.87
C ALA A 150 -6.57 19.05 -10.77
N GLU A 151 -6.37 17.86 -11.34
CA GLU A 151 -7.35 17.17 -12.17
C GLU A 151 -8.65 16.88 -11.39
N ALA A 152 -8.56 16.40 -10.14
CA ALA A 152 -9.73 16.19 -9.29
C ALA A 152 -10.50 17.48 -8.99
N THR A 153 -9.77 18.59 -8.78
CA THR A 153 -10.38 19.92 -8.56
C THR A 153 -11.12 20.42 -9.80
N GLU A 154 -10.60 20.12 -11.00
CA GLU A 154 -11.26 20.47 -12.26
C GLU A 154 -12.57 19.70 -12.45
N TRP A 155 -12.61 18.40 -12.13
CA TRP A 155 -13.86 17.62 -12.20
C TRP A 155 -14.92 18.15 -11.25
N GLN A 156 -14.54 18.51 -10.03
CA GLN A 156 -15.46 19.10 -9.07
C GLN A 156 -16.05 20.43 -9.58
N LYS A 157 -15.23 21.26 -10.24
CA LYS A 157 -15.68 22.51 -10.87
C LYS A 157 -16.56 22.28 -12.10
N ALA A 158 -16.29 21.22 -12.86
CA ALA A 158 -17.06 20.84 -14.04
C ALA A 158 -18.39 20.16 -13.71
N GLY A 159 -18.64 19.80 -12.43
CA GLY A 159 -19.81 19.02 -12.03
C GLY A 159 -19.83 17.60 -12.63
N ALA A 160 -18.69 17.12 -13.11
CA ALA A 160 -18.56 15.82 -13.74
C ALA A 160 -18.34 14.74 -12.66
N PRO A 161 -18.96 13.55 -12.79
CA PRO A 161 -18.64 12.44 -11.90
C PRO A 161 -17.16 12.05 -12.05
N PRO A 162 -16.50 11.63 -10.96
CA PRO A 162 -15.13 11.15 -11.04
C PRO A 162 -15.06 9.94 -12.00
N PRO A 163 -13.95 9.77 -12.74
CA PRO A 163 -13.77 8.60 -13.58
C PRO A 163 -13.78 7.36 -12.70
N SER A 164 -14.58 6.36 -13.10
CA SER A 164 -14.57 5.05 -12.49
C SER A 164 -13.20 4.42 -12.68
N GLY A 165 -12.38 4.41 -11.63
CA GLY A 165 -11.08 3.75 -11.61
C GLY A 165 -11.25 2.24 -11.57
N SER A 166 -11.44 1.62 -12.74
CA SER A 166 -11.35 0.17 -12.96
C SER A 166 -11.17 -0.08 -14.46
N ALA A 167 -9.95 0.13 -14.96
CA ALA A 167 -9.54 -0.27 -16.31
C ALA A 167 -8.10 -0.79 -16.29
#